data_AF-A0A0L6X2D2-F1
#
_entry.id   AF-A0A0L6X2D2-F1
#
_cell.length_a   1.000
_cell.length_b   1.000
_cell.length_c   1.000
_cell.angle_alpha   90.00
_cell.angle_beta   90.00
_cell.angle_gamma   90.00
#
_symmetry.space_group_name_H-M   'P 1'
#
loop_
_entity.id
_entity.type
_entity.pdbx_description
1 polymer ?
#
loop_
_entity_poly.entity_id
_entity_poly.type
_entity_poly.pdbx_seq_one_letter_code
_entity_poly.pdbx_strand_id
1 'polypeptide(L)'
;MDRVAPLPRQIGSVICSSFYSQKALDQGVEAPLMCRLYFGKKEVRSSPRPSLFINPINFPLDVARYDLLCNECPNELDLKEEVAEGMGEMLARMHWIAGYDARDVEFVMAGSPYTAEPQMRAFDKNNGNVSELVNAFFSNDPYYPRPVLTDSLYTNFKQMYMRSCPEEYRTRGALFLQTIEARYAKQSATV
;
A
#
# COMPACT_ATOMS: atom_id res chain seq x y z
N MET A 1 -14.71 -18.22 12.35
CA MET A 1 -13.78 -17.68 11.35
C MET A 1 -14.50 -16.55 10.67
N ASP A 2 -14.13 -15.32 11.02
CA ASP A 2 -14.71 -14.12 10.43
C ASP A 2 -14.33 -14.09 8.95
N ARG A 3 -15.34 -14.19 8.09
CA ARG A 3 -15.14 -14.28 6.65
C ARG A 3 -15.02 -12.85 6.13
N VAL A 4 -13.84 -12.50 5.62
CA VAL A 4 -13.68 -11.31 4.76
C VAL A 4 -14.68 -11.45 3.62
N ALA A 5 -15.56 -10.48 3.43
CA ALA A 5 -16.51 -10.54 2.33
C ALA A 5 -15.73 -10.51 1.00
N PRO A 6 -16.20 -11.25 -0.02
CA PRO A 6 -15.49 -11.39 -1.28
C PRO A 6 -15.34 -10.03 -1.99
N LEU A 7 -14.28 -9.90 -2.78
CA LEU A 7 -14.12 -8.79 -3.72
C LEU A 7 -15.30 -8.69 -4.69
N PRO A 8 -15.57 -7.52 -5.29
CA PRO A 8 -16.52 -7.41 -6.39
C PRO A 8 -16.28 -8.50 -7.43
N ARG A 9 -17.36 -9.16 -7.86
CA ARG A 9 -17.28 -10.36 -8.71
C ARG A 9 -16.48 -10.10 -9.99
N GLN A 10 -16.61 -8.90 -10.56
CA GLN A 10 -15.91 -8.50 -11.78
C GLN A 10 -14.39 -8.44 -11.55
N ILE A 11 -13.95 -7.81 -10.46
CA ILE A 11 -12.54 -7.76 -10.05
C ILE A 11 -11.96 -9.15 -9.84
N GLY A 12 -12.67 -10.02 -9.11
CA GLY A 12 -12.26 -11.40 -8.89
C GLY A 12 -12.11 -12.18 -10.20
N SER A 13 -13.04 -11.98 -11.14
CA SER A 13 -13.00 -12.61 -12.47
C SER A 13 -11.79 -12.18 -13.28
N VAL A 14 -11.51 -10.87 -13.35
CA VAL A 14 -10.35 -10.31 -14.08
C VAL A 14 -9.05 -10.80 -13.47
N ILE A 15 -8.94 -10.86 -12.14
CA ILE A 15 -7.74 -11.39 -11.49
C ILE A 15 -7.49 -12.85 -11.89
N CYS A 16 -8.52 -13.68 -11.88
CA CYS A 16 -8.40 -15.08 -12.29
C CYS A 16 -7.97 -15.19 -13.75
N SER A 17 -8.66 -14.51 -14.67
CA SER A 17 -8.34 -14.63 -16.10
C SER A 17 -6.96 -14.07 -16.47
N SER A 18 -6.52 -12.99 -15.79
CA SER A 18 -5.30 -12.27 -16.17
C SER A 18 -4.05 -12.78 -15.46
N PHE A 19 -4.19 -13.33 -14.25
CA PHE A 19 -3.02 -13.65 -13.41
C PHE A 19 -2.95 -15.11 -12.99
N TYR A 20 -3.99 -15.93 -13.21
CA TYR A 20 -3.95 -17.33 -12.83
C TYR A 20 -3.33 -18.18 -13.93
N SER A 21 -2.55 -19.19 -13.56
CA SER A 21 -2.06 -20.17 -14.52
C SER A 21 -3.19 -21.10 -14.96
N GLN A 22 -3.10 -21.67 -16.16
CA GLN A 22 -4.09 -22.66 -16.63
C GLN A 22 -4.27 -23.79 -15.62
N LYS A 23 -3.17 -24.28 -15.03
CA LYS A 23 -3.19 -25.29 -13.98
C LYS A 23 -4.02 -24.87 -12.75
N ALA A 24 -3.93 -23.61 -12.32
CA ALA A 24 -4.71 -23.10 -11.19
C ALA A 24 -6.20 -23.00 -11.53
N LEU A 25 -6.53 -22.64 -12.77
CA LEU A 25 -7.91 -22.61 -13.26
C LEU A 25 -8.49 -24.04 -13.34
N ASP A 26 -7.73 -24.99 -13.90
CA ASP A 26 -8.14 -26.40 -14.00
C ASP A 26 -8.34 -27.06 -12.62
N GLN A 27 -7.58 -26.60 -11.61
CA GLN A 27 -7.71 -27.03 -10.22
C GLN A 27 -8.87 -26.35 -9.47
N GLY A 28 -9.58 -25.41 -10.11
CA GLY A 28 -10.70 -24.70 -9.49
C GLY A 28 -10.27 -23.77 -8.34
N VAL A 29 -9.07 -23.18 -8.40
CA VAL A 29 -8.64 -22.19 -7.41
C VAL A 29 -9.60 -21.00 -7.43
N GLU A 30 -10.20 -20.70 -6.28
CA GLU A 30 -11.18 -19.61 -6.14
C GLU A 30 -10.54 -18.23 -6.36
N ALA A 31 -11.39 -17.27 -6.74
CA ALA A 31 -11.01 -15.86 -6.82
C ALA A 31 -10.54 -15.33 -5.47
N PRO A 32 -9.65 -14.33 -5.44
CA PRO A 32 -9.11 -13.87 -4.18
C PRO A 32 -10.15 -13.15 -3.33
N LEU A 33 -10.07 -13.34 -2.01
CA LEU A 33 -10.93 -12.67 -1.04
C LEU A 33 -10.38 -11.29 -0.64
N MET A 34 -9.07 -11.11 -0.74
CA MET A 34 -8.36 -9.89 -0.37
C MET A 34 -7.17 -9.68 -1.30
N CYS A 35 -6.94 -8.42 -1.69
CA CYS A 35 -5.73 -8.01 -2.38
C CYS A 35 -4.91 -7.05 -1.51
N ARG A 36 -3.62 -7.32 -1.33
CA ARG A 36 -2.69 -6.40 -0.66
C ARG A 36 -2.07 -5.45 -1.67
N LEU A 37 -2.10 -4.16 -1.37
CA LEU A 37 -1.60 -3.09 -2.24
C LEU A 37 -0.10 -2.87 -2.00
N TYR A 38 0.71 -3.11 -3.02
CA TYR A 38 2.18 -3.00 -2.99
C TYR A 38 2.68 -1.87 -3.90
N PHE A 39 2.27 -0.62 -3.63
CA PHE A 39 2.58 0.52 -4.50
C PHE A 39 4.05 0.97 -4.42
N GLY A 40 4.79 0.48 -3.44
CA GLY A 40 6.23 0.67 -3.34
C GLY A 40 7.06 -0.42 -4.02
N LYS A 41 6.44 -1.49 -4.53
CA LYS A 41 7.20 -2.59 -5.12
C LYS A 41 7.69 -2.18 -6.51
N LYS A 42 8.99 -2.37 -6.77
CA LYS A 42 9.56 -2.22 -8.12
C LYS A 42 8.81 -3.20 -9.02
N GLU A 43 8.41 -2.77 -10.22
CA GLU A 43 7.87 -3.69 -11.21
C GLU A 43 8.86 -4.84 -11.41
N VAL A 44 8.52 -6.02 -10.90
CA VAL A 44 9.35 -7.21 -11.09
C VAL A 44 9.01 -7.75 -12.47
N ARG A 45 9.62 -7.12 -13.47
CA ARG A 45 9.52 -7.43 -14.91
C ARG A 45 8.13 -7.15 -15.47
N SER A 46 8.11 -6.46 -16.59
CA SER A 46 7.00 -6.16 -17.49
C SER A 46 6.32 -7.41 -18.10
N SER A 47 6.39 -8.56 -17.44
CA SER A 47 5.80 -9.80 -17.94
C SER A 47 4.50 -10.08 -17.18
N PRO A 48 3.35 -10.18 -17.86
CA PRO A 48 2.09 -10.69 -17.31
C PRO A 48 2.17 -12.21 -17.12
N ARG A 49 3.32 -12.73 -16.69
CA ARG A 49 3.49 -14.15 -16.45
C ARG A 49 2.72 -14.50 -15.18
N PRO A 50 1.80 -15.47 -15.24
CA PRO A 50 1.12 -15.96 -14.05
C PRO A 50 2.14 -16.31 -12.97
N SER A 51 1.90 -15.84 -11.75
CA SER A 51 2.71 -16.27 -10.61
C SER A 51 2.61 -17.79 -10.50
N LEU A 52 3.76 -18.49 -10.39
CA LEU A 52 3.77 -19.93 -10.15
C LEU A 52 3.11 -20.31 -8.81
N PHE A 53 3.01 -19.34 -7.90
CA PHE A 53 2.36 -19.48 -6.60
C PHE A 53 1.23 -18.46 -6.49
N ILE A 54 0.00 -18.96 -6.43
CA ILE A 54 -1.19 -18.13 -6.24
C ILE A 54 -1.61 -18.27 -4.79
N ASN A 55 -1.64 -17.15 -4.09
CA ASN A 55 -2.23 -17.07 -2.77
C ASN A 55 -3.59 -16.36 -2.89
N PRO A 56 -4.70 -17.11 -3.00
CA PRO A 56 -6.04 -16.51 -3.15
C PRO A 56 -6.50 -15.80 -1.86
N ILE A 57 -5.92 -16.13 -0.71
CA ILE A 57 -6.24 -15.46 0.56
C ILE A 57 -5.57 -14.09 0.61
N ASN A 58 -4.42 -13.92 -0.06
CA ASN A 58 -3.61 -12.72 0.01
C ASN A 58 -2.94 -12.44 -1.34
N PHE A 59 -3.72 -11.92 -2.28
CA PHE A 59 -3.23 -11.69 -3.64
C PHE A 59 -2.46 -10.36 -3.70
N PRO A 60 -1.18 -10.35 -4.10
CA PRO A 60 -0.40 -9.12 -4.17
C PRO A 60 -0.75 -8.30 -5.42
N LEU A 61 -1.02 -7.02 -5.21
CA LEU A 61 -1.39 -6.06 -6.24
C LEU A 61 -0.37 -4.92 -6.27
N ASP A 62 0.58 -4.99 -7.21
CA ASP A 62 1.46 -3.87 -7.54
C ASP A 62 0.75 -2.86 -8.46
N VAL A 63 1.39 -1.73 -8.73
CA VAL A 63 0.81 -0.64 -9.53
C VAL A 63 0.39 -1.12 -10.92
N ALA A 64 1.21 -1.92 -11.60
CA ALA A 64 0.91 -2.42 -12.94
C ALA A 64 -0.33 -3.34 -12.96
N ARG A 65 -0.48 -4.21 -11.96
CA ARG A 65 -1.67 -5.04 -11.82
C ARG A 65 -2.90 -4.21 -11.45
N TYR A 66 -2.74 -3.20 -10.59
CA TYR A 66 -3.83 -2.29 -10.22
C TYR A 66 -4.36 -1.54 -11.45
N ASP A 67 -3.46 -1.00 -12.28
CA ASP A 67 -3.81 -0.33 -13.53
C ASP A 67 -4.56 -1.24 -14.50
N LEU A 68 -4.14 -2.50 -14.62
CA LEU A 68 -4.88 -3.48 -15.41
C LEU A 68 -6.31 -3.63 -14.89
N LEU A 69 -6.51 -3.73 -13.58
CA LEU A 69 -7.86 -3.83 -13.00
C LEU A 69 -8.69 -2.56 -13.25
N CYS A 70 -8.11 -1.37 -13.13
CA CYS A 70 -8.82 -0.12 -13.45
C CYS A 70 -9.27 -0.07 -14.91
N ASN A 71 -8.44 -0.57 -15.84
CA ASN A 71 -8.76 -0.58 -17.27
C ASN A 71 -9.85 -1.61 -17.61
N GLU A 72 -9.80 -2.80 -17.02
CA GLU A 72 -10.74 -3.90 -17.29
C GLU A 72 -12.07 -3.76 -16.50
N CYS A 73 -12.05 -3.06 -15.38
CA CYS A 73 -13.19 -2.82 -14.51
C CYS A 73 -13.38 -1.31 -14.24
N PRO A 74 -13.72 -0.51 -15.27
CA PRO A 74 -13.92 0.91 -15.10
C PRO A 74 -15.07 1.17 -14.11
N ASN A 75 -14.85 2.11 -13.18
CA ASN A 75 -15.76 2.50 -12.09
C ASN A 75 -15.88 1.53 -10.89
N GLU A 76 -15.18 0.39 -10.90
CA GLU A 76 -15.14 -0.51 -9.73
C GLU A 76 -14.04 -0.13 -8.72
N LEU A 77 -13.04 0.64 -9.16
CA LEU A 77 -11.87 1.04 -8.38
C LEU A 77 -11.62 2.54 -8.51
N ASP A 78 -11.17 3.15 -7.41
CA ASP A 78 -10.61 4.50 -7.40
C ASP A 78 -9.30 4.53 -8.21
N LEU A 79 -8.90 5.72 -8.65
CA LEU A 79 -7.64 5.90 -9.36
C LEU A 79 -6.46 5.56 -8.43
N LYS A 80 -5.37 5.02 -8.98
CA LYS A 80 -4.17 4.69 -8.18
C LYS A 80 -3.59 5.93 -7.49
N GLU A 81 -3.75 7.12 -8.08
CA GLU A 81 -3.40 8.40 -7.46
C GLU A 81 -4.23 8.66 -6.20
N GLU A 82 -5.55 8.48 -6.25
CA GLU A 82 -6.46 8.66 -5.10
C GLU A 82 -6.17 7.63 -3.99
N VAL A 83 -5.84 6.39 -4.37
CA VAL A 83 -5.37 5.38 -3.41
C VAL A 83 -4.07 5.82 -2.74
N ALA A 84 -3.11 6.38 -3.49
CA ALA A 84 -1.87 6.90 -2.94
C ALA A 84 -2.10 8.11 -2.01
N GLU A 85 -3.06 8.98 -2.33
CA GLU A 85 -3.52 10.04 -1.43
C GLU A 85 -4.05 9.46 -0.12
N GLY A 86 -4.94 8.46 -0.20
CA GLY A 86 -5.51 7.77 0.97
C GLY A 86 -4.44 7.10 1.83
N MET A 87 -3.41 6.50 1.23
CA MET A 87 -2.24 5.98 1.95
C MET A 87 -1.50 7.07 2.72
N GLY A 88 -1.32 8.24 2.11
CA GLY A 88 -0.65 9.40 2.72
C GLY A 88 -1.46 9.99 3.87
N GLU A 89 -2.77 10.17 3.66
CA GLU A 89 -3.71 10.59 4.68
C GLU A 89 -3.68 9.66 5.89
N MET A 90 -3.85 8.36 5.67
CA MET A 90 -3.93 7.37 6.75
C MET A 90 -2.64 7.33 7.56
N LEU A 91 -1.47 7.36 6.89
CA LEU A 91 -0.19 7.37 7.58
C LEU A 91 0.00 8.61 8.44
N ALA A 92 -0.41 9.79 7.95
CA ALA A 92 -0.36 11.02 8.74
C ALA A 92 -1.26 10.95 9.98
N ARG A 93 -2.47 10.40 9.83
CA ARG A 93 -3.41 10.20 10.95
C ARG A 93 -2.85 9.22 11.98
N MET A 94 -2.25 8.11 11.54
CA MET A 94 -1.59 7.14 12.44
C MET A 94 -0.47 7.81 13.23
N HIS A 95 0.42 8.54 12.57
CA HIS A 95 1.56 9.20 13.21
C HIS A 95 1.12 10.31 14.18
N TRP A 96 0.28 11.25 13.73
CA TRP A 96 0.11 12.54 14.41
C TRP A 96 -1.22 12.70 15.14
N ILE A 97 -2.22 11.87 14.82
CA ILE A 97 -3.50 11.86 15.54
C ILE A 97 -3.49 10.71 16.53
N ALA A 98 -3.31 9.47 16.04
CA ALA A 98 -3.36 8.27 16.87
C ALA A 98 -2.07 8.05 17.69
N GLY A 99 -0.92 8.55 17.24
CA GLY A 99 0.35 8.43 17.97
C GLY A 99 0.96 7.03 17.86
N TYR A 100 0.92 6.44 16.67
CA TYR A 100 1.55 5.15 16.38
C TYR A 100 2.61 5.28 15.30
N ASP A 101 3.59 4.39 15.28
CA ASP A 101 4.68 4.36 14.30
C ASP A 101 4.28 3.80 12.92
N ALA A 102 3.05 3.30 12.80
CA ALA A 102 2.52 2.64 11.60
C ALA A 102 3.35 1.43 11.12
N ARG A 103 4.09 0.79 12.03
CA ARG A 103 4.76 -0.48 11.75
C ARG A 103 3.75 -1.60 11.55
N ASP A 104 4.07 -2.50 10.63
CA ASP A 104 3.26 -3.68 10.27
C ASP A 104 1.86 -3.31 9.74
N VAL A 105 1.71 -2.08 9.22
CA VAL A 105 0.49 -1.64 8.54
C VAL A 105 0.42 -2.22 7.13
N GLU A 106 -0.75 -2.74 6.77
CA GLU A 106 -1.06 -3.27 5.44
C GLU A 106 -2.24 -2.51 4.84
N PHE A 107 -2.15 -2.16 3.55
CA PHE A 107 -3.28 -1.61 2.80
C PHE A 107 -3.88 -2.70 1.93
N VAL A 108 -5.19 -2.88 2.05
CA VAL A 108 -5.89 -3.99 1.40
C VAL A 108 -7.17 -3.52 0.71
N MET A 109 -7.47 -4.15 -0.41
CA MET A 109 -8.79 -4.15 -1.03
C MET A 109 -9.51 -5.43 -0.57
N ALA A 110 -10.65 -5.28 0.10
CA ALA A 110 -11.43 -6.35 0.69
C ALA A 110 -12.91 -5.97 0.76
N GLY A 111 -13.83 -6.94 0.76
CA GLY A 111 -15.27 -6.67 0.72
C GLY A 111 -15.91 -6.26 2.07
N SER A 112 -15.20 -6.35 3.20
CA SER A 112 -15.71 -5.93 4.51
C SER A 112 -14.57 -5.55 5.45
N PRO A 113 -14.68 -4.46 6.23
CA PRO A 113 -13.66 -4.06 7.19
C PRO A 113 -13.53 -5.11 8.29
N TYR A 114 -12.34 -5.68 8.44
CA TYR A 114 -12.00 -6.53 9.57
C TYR A 114 -11.45 -5.66 10.70
N THR A 115 -12.04 -5.77 11.90
CA THR A 115 -11.49 -5.15 13.11
C THR A 115 -10.42 -6.06 13.70
N ALA A 116 -9.16 -5.72 13.46
CA ALA A 116 -8.02 -6.29 14.18
C ALA A 116 -7.57 -5.34 15.28
N GLU A 117 -7.00 -5.88 16.35
CA GLU A 117 -6.27 -5.05 17.30
C GLU A 117 -5.01 -4.48 16.61
N PRO A 118 -4.76 -3.16 16.73
CA PRO A 118 -3.58 -2.56 16.12
C PRO A 118 -2.32 -3.12 16.77
N GLN A 119 -1.46 -3.74 15.97
CA GLN A 119 -0.14 -4.25 16.40
C GLN A 119 0.97 -3.17 16.33
N MET A 120 0.62 -1.97 15.88
CA MET A 120 1.52 -0.83 15.76
C MET A 120 2.07 -0.43 17.13
N ARG A 121 3.28 0.15 17.14
CA ARG A 121 3.90 0.63 18.38
C ARG A 121 3.48 2.06 18.64
N ALA A 122 3.17 2.39 19.89
CA ALA A 122 2.94 3.77 20.29
C ALA A 122 4.21 4.61 20.05
N PHE A 123 4.00 5.85 19.65
CA PHE A 123 5.03 6.84 19.33
C PHE A 123 4.72 8.14 20.07
N ASP A 124 5.71 8.70 20.77
CA ASP A 124 5.57 10.02 21.39
C ASP A 124 5.60 11.11 20.30
N LYS A 125 4.43 11.63 19.96
CA LYS A 125 4.27 12.66 18.93
C LYS A 125 5.03 13.96 19.24
N ASN A 126 5.18 14.28 20.52
CA ASN A 126 5.78 15.52 21.00
C ASN A 126 7.29 15.42 21.09
N ASN A 127 7.80 14.37 21.74
CA ASN A 127 9.22 14.25 22.07
C ASN A 127 9.93 13.09 21.35
N GLY A 128 9.19 12.18 20.71
CA GLY A 128 9.73 11.02 20.03
C GLY A 128 10.62 11.38 18.85
N ASN A 129 11.47 10.45 18.43
CA ASN A 129 12.36 10.70 17.30
C ASN A 129 11.69 10.28 15.99
N VAL A 130 11.68 11.17 15.00
CA VAL A 130 11.16 10.90 13.65
C VAL A 130 11.85 9.68 13.00
N SER A 131 13.07 9.35 13.39
CA SER A 131 13.76 8.14 12.93
C SER A 131 13.01 6.84 13.25
N GLU A 132 12.18 6.80 14.29
CA GLU A 132 11.31 5.65 14.59
C GLU A 132 10.28 5.43 13.48
N LEU A 133 9.62 6.52 13.05
CA LEU A 133 8.67 6.52 11.95
C LEU A 133 9.36 6.16 10.62
N VAL A 134 10.55 6.73 10.37
CA VAL A 134 11.36 6.40 9.19
C VAL A 134 11.72 4.92 9.19
N ASN A 135 12.12 4.37 10.33
CA ASN A 135 12.46 2.96 10.44
C ASN A 135 11.23 2.08 10.21
N ALA A 136 10.07 2.43 10.75
CA ALA A 136 8.82 1.71 10.48
C ALA A 136 8.48 1.74 8.99
N PHE A 137 8.53 2.91 8.34
CA PHE A 137 8.27 3.06 6.91
C PHE A 137 9.11 2.12 6.02
N PHE A 138 10.39 1.95 6.33
CA PHE A 138 11.29 1.05 5.58
C PHE A 138 11.31 -0.41 6.08
N SER A 139 10.80 -0.68 7.28
CA SER A 139 10.66 -2.04 7.80
C SER A 139 9.40 -2.71 7.30
N ASN A 140 8.36 -1.92 7.02
CA ASN A 140 7.18 -2.41 6.33
C ASN A 140 7.58 -2.95 4.96
N ASP A 141 6.82 -3.94 4.50
CA ASP A 141 6.84 -4.32 3.08
C ASP A 141 6.59 -3.07 2.21
N PRO A 142 6.99 -3.09 0.93
CA PRO A 142 6.95 -1.91 0.07
C PRO A 142 5.50 -1.59 -0.39
N TYR A 143 4.65 -1.23 0.57
CA TYR A 143 3.24 -0.88 0.42
C TYR A 143 3.08 0.55 -0.04
N TYR A 144 3.79 1.49 0.60
CA TYR A 144 3.74 2.90 0.27
C TYR A 144 4.45 3.21 -1.05
N PRO A 145 3.99 4.20 -1.83
CA PRO A 145 4.74 4.70 -2.98
C PRO A 145 6.19 5.04 -2.60
N ARG A 146 7.12 4.74 -3.50
CA ARG A 146 8.57 4.96 -3.25
C ARG A 146 8.85 6.46 -3.11
N PRO A 147 9.74 6.91 -2.20
CA PRO A 147 10.09 8.32 -2.04
C PRO A 147 10.89 8.93 -3.20
N VAL A 148 10.33 8.93 -4.39
CA VAL A 148 10.91 9.47 -5.63
C VAL A 148 10.13 10.72 -6.01
N LEU A 149 10.80 11.88 -6.01
CA LEU A 149 10.14 13.16 -6.23
C LEU A 149 9.52 13.34 -7.63
N THR A 150 9.94 12.53 -8.60
CA THR A 150 9.38 12.52 -9.96
C THR A 150 8.24 11.52 -10.14
N ASP A 151 7.95 10.70 -9.13
CA ASP A 151 6.83 9.74 -9.13
C ASP A 151 5.54 10.46 -8.71
N SER A 152 4.52 10.39 -9.55
CA SER A 152 3.21 11.02 -9.29
C SER A 152 2.53 10.39 -8.07
N LEU A 153 2.64 9.08 -7.86
CA LEU A 153 2.02 8.40 -6.73
C LEU A 153 2.63 8.89 -5.41
N TYR A 154 3.95 9.00 -5.36
CA TYR A 154 4.62 9.56 -4.19
C TYR A 154 4.31 11.04 -3.99
N THR A 155 4.19 11.81 -5.07
CA THR A 155 3.83 13.23 -4.98
C THR A 155 2.44 13.40 -4.36
N ASN A 156 1.45 12.64 -4.81
CA ASN A 156 0.09 12.65 -4.25
C ASN A 156 0.06 12.16 -2.80
N PHE A 157 0.73 11.05 -2.50
CA PHE A 157 0.93 10.55 -1.14
C PHE A 157 1.52 11.63 -0.21
N LYS A 158 2.60 12.27 -0.63
CA LYS A 158 3.31 13.31 0.14
C LYS A 158 2.43 14.52 0.41
N GLN A 159 1.72 14.99 -0.62
CA GLN A 159 0.81 16.12 -0.50
C GLN A 159 -0.32 15.82 0.50
N MET A 160 -0.95 14.65 0.38
CA MET A 160 -2.06 14.29 1.25
C MET A 160 -1.61 13.99 2.68
N TYR A 161 -0.43 13.41 2.87
CA TYR A 161 0.20 13.25 4.18
C TYR A 161 0.38 14.60 4.88
N MET A 162 0.93 15.61 4.19
CA MET A 162 1.13 16.94 4.76
C MET A 162 -0.18 17.67 5.04
N ARG A 163 -1.17 17.54 4.15
CA ARG A 163 -2.51 18.13 4.32
C ARG A 163 -3.24 17.55 5.54
N SER A 164 -3.04 16.27 5.80
CA SER A 164 -3.68 15.53 6.91
C SER A 164 -2.92 15.66 8.23
N CYS A 165 -1.72 16.26 8.20
CA CYS A 165 -0.92 16.50 9.40
C CYS A 165 -1.46 17.72 10.17
N PRO A 166 -1.79 17.58 11.47
CA PRO A 166 -2.16 18.72 12.31
C PRO A 166 -1.09 19.81 12.30
N GLU A 167 -1.50 21.07 12.40
CA GLU A 167 -0.61 22.23 12.25
C GLU A 167 0.59 22.18 13.21
N GLU A 168 0.37 21.80 14.47
CA GLU A 168 1.39 21.66 15.51
C GLU A 168 2.49 20.63 15.17
N TYR A 169 2.19 19.63 14.33
CA TYR A 169 3.14 18.59 13.94
C TYR A 169 3.68 18.74 12.50
N ARG A 170 3.24 19.74 11.72
CA ARG A 170 3.65 19.89 10.30
C ARG A 170 5.16 19.93 10.12
N THR A 171 5.90 20.63 10.98
CA THR A 171 7.37 20.69 10.91
C THR A 171 8.00 19.31 11.09
N ARG A 172 7.48 18.50 12.02
CA ARG A 172 7.94 17.13 12.29
C ARG A 172 7.52 16.17 11.17
N GLY A 173 6.30 16.34 10.63
CA GLY A 173 5.82 15.63 9.45
C GLY A 173 6.66 15.90 8.19
N ALA A 174 7.06 17.15 7.97
CA ALA A 174 7.97 17.53 6.89
C ALA A 174 9.36 16.91 7.08
N LEU A 175 9.88 16.91 8.32
CA LEU A 175 11.15 16.25 8.65
C LEU A 175 11.10 14.75 8.36
N PHE A 176 9.99 14.08 8.66
CA PHE A 176 9.79 12.67 8.32
C PHE A 176 9.91 12.43 6.81
N LEU A 177 9.15 13.19 6.00
CA LEU A 177 9.17 13.07 4.55
C LEU A 177 10.55 13.34 3.95
N GLN A 178 11.22 14.41 4.39
CA GLN A 178 12.58 14.74 3.94
C GLN A 178 13.57 13.62 4.30
N THR A 179 13.40 12.97 5.45
CA THR A 179 14.28 11.91 5.90
C THR A 179 14.07 10.61 5.11
N ILE A 180 12.83 10.24 4.80
CA ILE A 180 12.57 9.07 3.95
C ILE A 180 13.06 9.30 2.51
N GLU A 181 12.93 10.51 1.98
CA GLU A 181 13.44 10.91 0.66
C GLU A 181 14.97 10.80 0.62
N ALA A 182 15.67 11.40 1.60
CA ALA A 182 17.11 11.36 1.68
C ALA A 182 17.65 9.94 1.88
N ARG A 183 16.99 9.11 2.71
CA ARG A 183 17.36 7.71 2.93
C ARG A 183 17.17 6.89 1.65
N TYR A 184 16.03 7.04 0.97
CA TYR A 184 15.76 6.32 -0.26
C TYR A 184 16.75 6.70 -1.36
N ALA A 185 17.02 8.01 -1.56
CA ALA A 185 17.99 8.50 -2.54
C ALA A 185 19.39 7.87 -2.35
N LYS A 186 19.86 7.76 -1.10
CA LYS A 186 21.14 7.10 -0.76
C LYS A 186 21.13 5.61 -1.10
N GLN A 187 20.04 4.90 -0.79
CA GLN A 187 19.89 3.48 -1.11
C GLN A 187 19.86 3.24 -2.62
N SER A 188 19.19 4.09 -3.39
CA SER A 188 19.13 3.98 -4.85
C SER A 188 20.43 4.34 -5.57
N ALA A 189 21.29 5.19 -4.99
CA ALA A 189 22.57 5.56 -5.58
C ALA A 189 23.68 4.50 -5.39
N THR A 190 23.44 3.49 -4.54
CA THR A 190 24.40 2.43 -4.22
C THR A 190 24.15 1.15 -5.05
N VAL A 191 23.13 1.15 -5.92
CA VAL A 191 22.67 -0.01 -6.72
C VAL A 191 22.98 0.19 -8.19
#